data_AF-A0A4Y1Z8N2-F1
#
_entry.id   AF-A0A4Y1Z8N2-F1
#
_cell.length_a   1.000
_cell.length_b   1.000
_cell.length_c   1.000
_cell.angle_alpha   90.00
_cell.angle_beta   90.00
_cell.angle_gamma   90.00
#
_symmetry.space_group_name_H-M   'P 1'
#
loop_
_entity.id
_entity.type
_entity.pdbx_description
1 polymer ?
#
loop_
_entity_poly.entity_id
_entity_poly.type
_entity_poly.pdbx_seq_one_letter_code
_entity_poly.pdbx_strand_id
1 'polypeptide(L)'
;MSDQWNKANWLKKVKEQPAELSISDHRIRRRIQLLNIHLFDLQLLRWVRPFLIRLSGDIAEATTEFVFDLFKFQSTLLPRSLSATIRDKNIEITQMLLSGVLDQRFIHSCREQALLCFRYQLDLSNQIALSHGFINCIVEAINRQVSRREQALIISKALEKSLT
;
A
#
# COMPACT_ATOMS: atom_id res chain seq x y z
N MET A 1 -11.04 34.72 0.15
CA MET A 1 -11.85 34.04 -0.89
C MET A 1 -11.82 32.55 -0.59
N SER A 2 -12.95 31.96 -0.20
CA SER A 2 -13.00 30.56 0.20
C SER A 2 -12.80 29.68 -1.02
N ASP A 3 -11.69 28.97 -1.04
CA ASP A 3 -11.32 28.01 -2.05
C ASP A 3 -12.23 26.77 -1.92
N GLN A 4 -13.49 26.93 -2.32
CA GLN A 4 -14.54 25.91 -2.25
C GLN A 4 -14.09 24.72 -3.09
N TRP A 5 -13.71 23.65 -2.41
CA TRP A 5 -13.34 22.40 -3.03
C TRP A 5 -14.48 21.91 -3.92
N ASN A 6 -14.24 21.86 -5.23
CA ASN A 6 -15.18 21.25 -6.16
C ASN A 6 -15.09 19.72 -6.07
N LYS A 7 -15.70 19.17 -5.01
CA LYS A 7 -15.79 17.74 -4.72
C LYS A 7 -16.33 16.94 -5.91
N ALA A 8 -17.35 17.47 -6.58
CA ALA A 8 -17.97 16.81 -7.73
C ALA A 8 -16.97 16.62 -8.89
N ASN A 9 -16.20 17.66 -9.21
CA ASN A 9 -15.18 17.59 -10.27
C ASN A 9 -14.04 16.63 -9.89
N TRP A 10 -13.56 16.67 -8.64
CA TRP A 10 -12.53 15.73 -8.18
C TRP A 10 -13.02 14.28 -8.26
N LEU A 11 -14.22 13.99 -7.74
CA LEU A 11 -14.80 12.64 -7.81
C LEU A 11 -14.99 12.16 -9.24
N LYS A 12 -15.37 13.05 -10.17
CA LYS A 12 -15.46 12.72 -11.60
C LYS A 12 -14.09 12.27 -12.15
N LYS A 13 -13.03 13.04 -11.89
CA LYS A 13 -11.65 12.71 -12.31
C LYS A 13 -11.12 11.41 -11.70
N VAL A 14 -11.49 11.11 -10.45
CA VAL A 14 -11.14 9.84 -9.81
C VAL A 14 -11.86 8.69 -10.51
N LYS A 15 -13.17 8.80 -10.76
CA LYS A 15 -13.96 7.76 -11.43
C LYS A 15 -13.56 7.49 -12.87
N GLU A 16 -12.87 8.42 -13.51
CA GLU A 16 -12.29 8.25 -14.86
C GLU A 16 -10.97 7.47 -14.84
N GLN A 17 -10.38 7.19 -13.67
CA GLN A 17 -9.14 6.42 -13.62
C GLN A 17 -9.37 4.96 -14.02
N PRO A 18 -8.44 4.37 -14.79
CA PRO A 18 -8.48 2.95 -15.10
C PRO A 18 -8.19 2.15 -13.83
N ALA A 19 -9.11 1.26 -13.47
CA ALA A 19 -8.97 0.35 -12.36
C ALA A 19 -9.58 -1.00 -12.73
N GLU A 20 -9.07 -2.07 -12.13
CA GLU A 20 -9.51 -3.42 -12.44
C GLU A 20 -9.45 -4.33 -11.21
N LEU A 21 -10.47 -5.16 -11.07
CA LEU A 21 -10.52 -6.22 -10.07
C LEU A 21 -10.73 -7.56 -10.79
N SER A 22 -9.63 -8.26 -11.07
CA SER A 22 -9.61 -9.47 -11.89
C SER A 22 -8.98 -10.65 -11.14
N ILE A 23 -9.68 -11.08 -10.09
CA ILE A 23 -9.31 -12.24 -9.27
C ILE A 23 -10.17 -13.44 -9.63
N SER A 24 -9.53 -14.52 -10.08
CA SER A 24 -10.22 -15.78 -10.39
C SER A 24 -10.50 -16.65 -9.15
N ASP A 25 -9.66 -16.55 -8.12
CA ASP A 25 -9.81 -17.32 -6.88
C ASP A 25 -11.08 -16.92 -6.09
N HIS A 26 -11.93 -17.89 -5.79
CA HIS A 26 -13.22 -17.67 -5.10
C HIS A 26 -13.05 -17.25 -3.63
N ARG A 27 -12.02 -17.73 -2.93
CA ARG A 27 -11.75 -17.40 -1.52
C ARG A 27 -11.27 -15.97 -1.41
N ILE A 28 -10.40 -15.55 -2.32
CA ILE A 28 -9.89 -14.18 -2.37
C ILE A 28 -11.02 -13.22 -2.74
N ARG A 29 -11.86 -13.56 -3.74
CA ARG A 29 -13.07 -12.77 -4.06
C ARG A 29 -13.99 -12.58 -2.85
N ARG A 30 -14.22 -13.63 -2.05
CA ARG A 30 -15.01 -13.53 -0.82
C ARG A 30 -14.35 -12.60 0.22
N ARG A 31 -13.03 -12.64 0.37
CA ARG A 31 -12.31 -11.72 1.27
C ARG A 31 -12.43 -10.27 0.82
N ILE A 32 -12.25 -10.00 -0.47
CA ILE A 32 -12.44 -8.67 -1.08
C ILE A 32 -13.84 -8.14 -0.77
N GLN A 33 -14.87 -8.98 -0.87
CA GLN A 33 -16.25 -8.63 -0.51
C GLN A 33 -16.40 -8.32 0.98
N LEU A 34 -15.82 -9.13 1.88
CA LEU A 34 -15.88 -8.90 3.33
C LEU A 34 -15.17 -7.61 3.75
N LEU A 35 -14.07 -7.27 3.09
CA LEU A 35 -13.31 -6.04 3.31
C LEU A 35 -13.94 -4.82 2.63
N ASN A 36 -15.02 -5.01 1.86
CA ASN A 36 -15.68 -3.96 1.09
C ASN A 36 -14.70 -3.16 0.22
N ILE A 37 -13.80 -3.87 -0.46
CA ILE A 37 -12.91 -3.28 -1.46
C ILE A 37 -13.71 -3.13 -2.75
N HIS A 38 -13.94 -1.89 -3.15
CA HIS A 38 -14.69 -1.53 -4.36
C HIS A 38 -13.76 -1.05 -5.46
N LEU A 39 -14.26 -1.08 -6.70
CA LEU A 39 -13.55 -0.51 -7.85
C LEU A 39 -13.15 0.95 -7.60
N PHE A 40 -13.98 1.72 -6.90
CA PHE A 40 -13.69 3.11 -6.55
C PHE A 40 -12.48 3.27 -5.62
N ASP A 41 -12.24 2.32 -4.70
CA ASP A 41 -11.04 2.34 -3.85
C ASP A 41 -9.77 2.21 -4.73
N LEU A 42 -9.81 1.34 -5.74
CA LEU A 42 -8.71 1.16 -6.69
C LEU A 42 -8.50 2.38 -7.59
N GLN A 43 -9.59 3.05 -7.98
CA GLN A 43 -9.53 4.30 -8.73
C GLN A 43 -8.87 5.43 -7.93
N LEU A 44 -9.12 5.51 -6.62
CA LEU A 44 -8.44 6.45 -5.72
C LEU A 44 -6.93 6.19 -5.68
N LEU A 45 -6.53 4.92 -5.54
CA LEU A 45 -5.11 4.53 -5.54
C LEU A 45 -4.44 4.82 -6.88
N ARG A 46 -5.14 4.58 -8.00
CA ARG A 46 -4.63 4.97 -9.32
C ARG A 46 -4.51 6.47 -9.47
N TRP A 47 -5.49 7.22 -8.98
CA TRP A 47 -5.50 8.68 -9.07
C TRP A 47 -4.31 9.29 -8.32
N VAL A 48 -3.95 8.73 -7.16
CA VAL A 48 -2.83 9.26 -6.35
C VAL A 48 -1.45 8.84 -6.88
N ARG A 49 -1.39 7.85 -7.79
CA ARG A 49 -0.13 7.31 -8.35
C ARG A 49 0.84 8.37 -8.87
N PRO A 50 0.44 9.36 -9.69
CA PRO A 50 1.39 10.33 -10.27
C PRO A 50 2.12 11.15 -9.20
N PHE A 51 1.51 11.34 -8.04
CA PHE A 51 2.08 12.09 -6.91
C PHE A 51 3.05 11.25 -6.09
N LEU A 52 2.80 9.94 -5.97
CA LEU A 52 3.57 9.07 -5.09
C LEU A 52 4.63 8.23 -5.80
N ILE A 53 4.51 8.01 -7.11
CA ILE A 53 5.40 7.10 -7.84
C ILE A 53 6.88 7.52 -7.73
N ARG A 54 7.13 8.83 -7.68
CA ARG A 54 8.48 9.41 -7.53
C ARG A 54 9.04 9.23 -6.12
N LEU A 55 8.18 9.01 -5.13
CA LEU A 55 8.53 8.79 -3.73
C LEU A 55 8.62 7.29 -3.39
N SER A 56 8.46 6.39 -4.37
CA SER A 56 8.48 4.95 -4.11
C SER A 56 9.81 4.48 -3.50
N GLY A 57 10.93 5.10 -3.89
CA GLY A 57 12.24 4.88 -3.25
C GLY A 57 12.23 5.29 -1.79
N ASP A 58 11.90 6.55 -1.50
CA ASP A 58 11.85 7.09 -0.14
C ASP A 58 10.90 6.30 0.79
N ILE A 59 9.72 5.92 0.29
CA ILE A 59 8.76 5.08 1.02
C ILE A 59 9.38 3.72 1.34
N ALA A 60 10.07 3.11 0.38
CA ALA A 60 10.69 1.82 0.56
C ALA A 60 11.88 1.87 1.51
N GLU A 61 12.68 2.93 1.47
CA GLU A 61 13.77 3.17 2.43
C GLU A 61 13.23 3.35 3.84
N ALA A 62 12.27 4.25 4.05
CA ALA A 62 11.66 4.48 5.35
C ALA A 62 11.01 3.21 5.93
N THR A 63 10.32 2.42 5.09
CA THR A 63 9.75 1.13 5.51
C THR A 63 10.86 0.14 5.88
N THR A 64 11.94 0.09 5.10
CA THR A 64 13.07 -0.83 5.35
C THR A 64 13.78 -0.47 6.65
N GLU A 65 14.01 0.81 6.92
CA GLU A 65 14.56 1.28 8.19
C GLU A 65 13.68 0.89 9.36
N PHE A 66 12.36 1.11 9.26
CA PHE A 66 11.39 0.67 10.25
C PHE A 66 11.47 -0.84 10.53
N VAL A 67 11.61 -1.66 9.49
CA VAL A 67 11.79 -3.12 9.65
C VAL A 67 13.03 -3.40 10.49
N PHE A 68 14.19 -2.87 10.10
CA PHE A 68 15.45 -3.15 10.78
C PHE A 68 15.46 -2.64 12.23
N ASP A 69 14.85 -1.48 12.49
CA ASP A 69 14.71 -0.94 13.84
C ASP A 69 13.81 -1.82 14.72
N LEU A 70 12.66 -2.28 14.19
CA LEU A 70 11.77 -3.19 14.91
C LEU A 70 12.51 -4.45 15.38
N PHE A 71 13.29 -5.09 14.50
CA PHE A 71 14.05 -6.29 14.85
C PHE A 71 15.19 -6.00 15.83
N LYS A 72 15.82 -4.83 15.74
CA LYS A 72 16.82 -4.38 16.70
C LYS A 72 16.22 -4.26 18.11
N PHE A 73 15.01 -3.70 18.26
CA PHE A 73 14.31 -3.65 19.55
C PHE A 73 14.02 -5.04 20.12
N GLN A 74 13.81 -6.02 19.25
CA GLN A 74 13.55 -7.42 19.62
C GLN A 74 14.83 -8.25 19.77
N SER A 75 16.01 -7.62 19.78
CA SER A 75 17.32 -8.30 19.86
C SER A 75 17.56 -9.35 18.76
N THR A 76 16.86 -9.22 17.62
CA THR A 76 17.03 -10.06 16.45
C THR A 76 17.81 -9.30 15.39
N LEU A 77 18.90 -9.88 14.88
CA LEU A 77 19.70 -9.25 13.83
C LEU A 77 19.28 -9.80 12.47
N LEU A 78 18.66 -8.94 11.65
CA LEU A 78 18.44 -9.26 10.24
C LEU A 78 19.75 -9.14 9.45
N PRO A 79 20.02 -10.05 8.49
CA PRO A 79 21.16 -9.92 7.60
C PRO A 79 21.09 -8.62 6.80
N ARG A 80 22.20 -7.89 6.68
CA ARG A 80 22.25 -6.65 5.86
C ARG A 80 21.87 -6.88 4.40
N SER A 81 22.16 -8.08 3.86
CA SER A 81 21.76 -8.48 2.51
C SER A 81 20.25 -8.45 2.28
N LEU A 82 19.45 -8.55 3.35
CA LEU A 82 17.99 -8.51 3.29
C LEU A 82 17.45 -7.08 3.07
N SER A 83 18.23 -6.04 3.40
CA SER A 83 17.81 -4.65 3.26
C SER A 83 17.46 -4.30 1.82
N ALA A 84 18.32 -4.65 0.87
CA ALA A 84 18.07 -4.42 -0.56
C ALA A 84 16.82 -5.18 -1.03
N THR A 85 16.67 -6.45 -0.62
CA THR A 85 15.50 -7.26 -0.98
C THR A 85 14.19 -6.69 -0.44
N ILE A 86 14.16 -6.26 0.83
CA ILE A 86 12.97 -5.65 1.44
C ILE A 86 12.63 -4.34 0.73
N ARG A 87 13.62 -3.48 0.50
CA ARG A 87 13.44 -2.21 -0.21
C ARG A 87 12.85 -2.44 -1.60
N ASP A 88 13.46 -3.32 -2.39
CA ASP A 88 13.02 -3.57 -3.76
C ASP A 88 11.61 -4.16 -3.81
N LYS A 89 11.23 -5.01 -2.83
CA LYS A 89 9.85 -5.50 -2.69
C LYS A 89 8.86 -4.44 -2.23
N ASN A 90 9.26 -3.52 -1.38
CA ASN A 90 8.41 -2.39 -0.99
C ASN A 90 8.18 -1.43 -2.16
N ILE A 91 9.18 -1.22 -3.03
CA ILE A 91 9.00 -0.48 -4.28
C ILE A 91 7.98 -1.20 -5.17
N GLU A 92 8.20 -2.48 -5.44
CA GLU A 92 7.31 -3.28 -6.30
C GLU A 92 5.85 -3.22 -5.81
N ILE A 93 5.61 -3.53 -4.53
CA ILE A 93 4.24 -3.57 -4.02
C ILE A 93 3.60 -2.18 -3.97
N THR A 94 4.36 -1.12 -3.68
CA THR A 94 3.87 0.27 -3.77
C THR A 94 3.41 0.58 -5.20
N GLN A 95 4.20 0.22 -6.21
CA GLN A 95 3.85 0.45 -7.61
C GLN A 95 2.62 -0.37 -8.04
N MET A 96 2.49 -1.60 -7.54
CA MET A 96 1.34 -2.46 -7.81
C MET A 96 0.06 -1.94 -7.14
N LEU A 97 0.10 -1.52 -5.88
CA LEU A 97 -1.03 -0.92 -5.17
C LEU A 97 -1.54 0.33 -5.88
N LEU A 98 -0.61 1.22 -6.25
CA LEU A 98 -0.94 2.46 -6.95
C LEU A 98 -1.33 2.22 -8.42
N SER A 99 -1.24 0.99 -8.93
CA SER A 99 -1.66 0.69 -10.29
C SER A 99 -3.17 0.78 -10.49
N GLY A 100 -3.96 0.64 -9.41
CA GLY A 100 -5.41 0.51 -9.45
C GLY A 100 -5.89 -0.88 -9.92
N VAL A 101 -5.00 -1.87 -9.99
CA VAL A 101 -5.31 -3.22 -10.48
C VAL A 101 -5.07 -4.22 -9.37
N LEU A 102 -6.12 -4.96 -9.00
CA LEU A 102 -6.04 -6.15 -8.16
C LEU A 102 -6.30 -7.38 -9.03
N ASP A 103 -5.22 -7.97 -9.51
CA ASP A 103 -5.21 -9.15 -10.39
C ASP A 103 -4.43 -10.32 -9.75
N GLN A 104 -4.28 -11.41 -10.50
CA GLN A 104 -3.53 -12.56 -10.04
C GLN A 104 -2.04 -12.25 -9.75
N ARG A 105 -1.45 -11.25 -10.42
CA ARG A 105 -0.06 -10.85 -10.20
C ARG A 105 0.08 -10.16 -8.85
N PHE A 106 -0.87 -9.30 -8.48
CA PHE A 106 -0.93 -8.69 -7.15
C PHE A 106 -0.95 -9.75 -6.04
N ILE A 107 -1.83 -10.73 -6.15
CA ILE A 107 -1.92 -11.84 -5.19
C ILE A 107 -0.61 -12.63 -5.12
N HIS A 108 0.03 -12.87 -6.26
CA HIS A 108 1.31 -13.55 -6.29
C HIS A 108 2.40 -12.75 -5.54
N SER A 109 2.49 -11.43 -5.75
CA SER A 109 3.45 -10.58 -5.03
C SER A 109 3.20 -10.58 -3.52
N CYS A 110 1.94 -10.50 -3.07
CA CYS A 110 1.59 -10.64 -1.66
C CYS A 110 2.01 -12.00 -1.08
N ARG A 111 1.88 -13.08 -1.85
CA ARG A 111 2.33 -14.42 -1.44
C ARG A 111 3.85 -14.49 -1.30
N GLU A 112 4.60 -13.91 -2.21
CA GLU A 112 6.06 -13.85 -2.12
C GLU A 112 6.52 -13.08 -0.86
N GLN A 113 5.83 -12.01 -0.48
CA GLN A 113 6.10 -11.32 0.79
C GLN A 113 5.80 -12.19 2.02
N ALA A 114 4.67 -12.92 2.01
CA ALA A 114 4.35 -13.85 3.08
C ALA A 114 5.39 -14.98 3.19
N LEU A 115 5.89 -15.50 2.07
CA LEU A 115 6.96 -16.49 2.04
C LEU A 115 8.28 -15.94 2.56
N LEU A 116 8.60 -14.67 2.30
CA LEU A 116 9.75 -14.00 2.88
C LEU A 116 9.64 -13.97 4.41
N CYS A 117 8.49 -13.54 4.93
CA CYS A 117 8.24 -13.52 6.38
C CYS A 117 8.37 -14.92 6.99
N PHE A 118 7.83 -15.95 6.33
CA PHE A 118 7.94 -17.33 6.77
C PHE A 118 9.40 -17.83 6.78
N ARG A 119 10.17 -17.52 5.73
CA ARG A 119 11.59 -17.91 5.63
C ARG A 119 12.42 -17.36 6.78
N TYR A 120 12.12 -16.15 7.24
CA TYR A 120 12.77 -15.52 8.39
C TYR A 120 12.11 -15.83 9.74
N GLN A 121 11.13 -16.74 9.75
CA GLN A 121 10.39 -17.17 10.94
C GLN A 121 9.79 -15.99 11.71
N LEU A 122 9.32 -14.97 10.98
CA LEU A 122 8.68 -13.82 11.60
C LEU A 122 7.36 -14.26 12.20
N ASP A 123 7.18 -14.02 13.50
CA ASP A 123 5.90 -14.24 14.15
C ASP A 123 4.82 -13.30 13.58
N LEU A 124 3.56 -13.59 13.91
CA LEU A 124 2.42 -12.84 13.40
C LEU A 124 2.43 -11.37 13.85
N SER A 125 2.88 -11.08 15.06
CA SER A 125 2.95 -9.72 15.60
C SER A 125 3.92 -8.86 14.80
N ASN A 126 5.06 -9.44 14.44
CA ASN A 126 6.05 -8.84 13.56
C ASN A 126 5.48 -8.60 12.17
N GLN A 127 4.83 -9.59 11.56
CA GLN A 127 4.20 -9.40 10.25
C GLN A 127 3.17 -8.26 10.26
N ILE A 128 2.32 -8.19 11.29
CA ILE A 128 1.36 -7.10 11.47
C ILE A 128 2.07 -5.75 11.60
N ALA A 129 3.09 -5.66 12.46
CA ALA A 129 3.85 -4.42 12.65
C ALA A 129 4.48 -3.92 11.34
N LEU A 130 5.03 -4.83 10.53
CA LEU A 130 5.60 -4.51 9.20
C LEU A 130 4.54 -3.97 8.24
N SER A 131 3.38 -4.62 8.16
CA SER A 131 2.25 -4.14 7.34
C SER A 131 1.78 -2.76 7.79
N HIS A 132 1.64 -2.53 9.10
CA HIS A 132 1.27 -1.22 9.65
C HIS A 132 2.32 -0.14 9.35
N GLY A 133 3.61 -0.45 9.51
CA GLY A 133 4.70 0.48 9.19
C GLY A 133 4.67 0.89 7.73
N PHE A 134 4.52 -0.08 6.82
CA PHE A 134 4.41 0.16 5.39
C PHE A 134 3.20 1.04 5.02
N ILE A 135 2.02 0.72 5.57
CA ILE A 135 0.80 1.53 5.37
C ILE A 135 1.04 2.96 5.84
N ASN A 136 1.61 3.14 7.04
CA ASN A 136 1.87 4.47 7.61
C ASN A 136 2.81 5.31 6.74
N CYS A 137 3.88 4.71 6.18
CA CYS A 137 4.78 5.42 5.28
C CYS A 137 4.06 5.94 4.02
N ILE A 138 3.18 5.13 3.42
CA ILE A 138 2.40 5.56 2.25
C ILE A 138 1.36 6.62 2.65
N VAL A 139 0.66 6.45 3.77
CA VAL A 139 -0.32 7.42 4.29
C VAL A 139 0.34 8.78 4.54
N GLU A 140 1.53 8.79 5.12
CA GLU A 140 2.31 10.01 5.32
C GLU A 140 2.69 10.66 3.98
N ALA A 141 3.10 9.88 2.99
CA ALA A 141 3.37 10.39 1.65
C ALA A 141 2.11 10.98 0.98
N ILE A 142 0.94 10.34 1.14
CA ILE A 142 -0.35 10.87 0.69
C ILE A 142 -0.64 12.22 1.36
N ASN A 143 -0.51 12.30 2.68
CA ASN A 143 -0.79 13.51 3.44
C ASN A 143 0.13 14.69 3.05
N ARG A 144 1.38 14.40 2.66
CA ARG A 144 2.33 15.41 2.18
C ARG A 144 2.01 15.89 0.76
N GLN A 145 1.58 14.99 -0.12
CA GLN A 145 1.42 15.29 -1.55
C GLN A 145 0.00 15.76 -1.93
N VAL A 146 -1.02 15.37 -1.17
CA VAL A 146 -2.42 15.73 -1.45
C VAL A 146 -2.81 16.95 -0.63
N SER A 147 -2.94 18.11 -1.29
CA SER A 147 -3.16 19.41 -0.62
C SER A 147 -4.45 19.50 0.21
N ARG A 148 -5.45 18.67 -0.08
CA ARG A 148 -6.74 18.68 0.62
C ARG A 148 -6.84 17.50 1.57
N ARG A 149 -6.88 17.79 2.87
CA ARG A 149 -6.97 16.80 3.96
C ARG A 149 -8.08 15.78 3.78
N GLU A 150 -9.26 16.20 3.32
CA GLU A 150 -10.38 15.28 3.09
C GLU A 150 -10.10 14.27 1.97
N GLN A 151 -9.43 14.70 0.90
CA GLN A 151 -9.04 13.80 -0.19
C GLN A 151 -7.98 12.82 0.30
N ALA A 152 -6.97 13.32 1.01
CA ALA A 152 -5.92 12.50 1.61
C ALA A 152 -6.55 11.41 2.51
N LEU A 153 -7.46 11.79 3.41
CA LEU A 153 -8.15 10.86 4.29
C LEU A 153 -8.94 9.78 3.54
N ILE A 154 -9.67 10.15 2.48
CA ILE A 154 -10.44 9.20 1.66
C ILE A 154 -9.49 8.21 0.96
N ILE A 155 -8.39 8.70 0.40
CA ILE A 155 -7.38 7.88 -0.28
C ILE A 155 -6.67 6.95 0.72
N SER A 156 -6.28 7.45 1.90
CA SER A 156 -5.66 6.65 2.96
C SER A 156 -6.57 5.51 3.43
N LYS A 157 -7.87 5.75 3.58
CA LYS A 157 -8.83 4.68 3.91
C LYS A 157 -8.95 3.63 2.81
N ALA A 158 -8.92 4.04 1.54
CA ALA A 158 -8.92 3.10 0.42
C ALA A 158 -7.64 2.24 0.39
N LEU A 159 -6.49 2.83 0.72
CA LEU A 159 -5.22 2.12 0.88
C LEU A 159 -5.28 1.11 2.02
N GLU A 160 -5.71 1.52 3.21
CA GLU A 160 -5.81 0.67 4.39
C GLU A 160 -6.63 -0.59 4.10
N LYS A 161 -7.83 -0.43 3.52
CA LYS A 161 -8.68 -1.57 3.11
C LYS A 161 -8.02 -2.53 2.14
N SER A 162 -7.12 -2.03 1.29
CA SER A 162 -6.45 -2.84 0.27
C SER A 162 -5.29 -3.66 0.85
N LEU A 163 -4.89 -3.37 2.09
CA LEU A 163 -3.71 -3.94 2.76
C LEU A 163 -3.99 -4.59 4.12
N THR A 164 -5.20 -4.46 4.68
CA THR A 164 -5.69 -5.20 5.86
C THR A 164 -6.58 -6.37 5.47
#